data_AF-A0A2V8MNX3-F1
#
_entry.id   AF-A0A2V8MNX3-F1
#
_cell.length_a   1.000
_cell.length_b   1.000
_cell.length_c   1.000
_cell.angle_alpha   90.00
_cell.angle_beta   90.00
_cell.angle_gamma   90.00
#
_symmetry.space_group_name_H-M   'P 1'
#
loop_
_entity.id
_entity.type
_entity.pdbx_description
1 polymer ?
#
loop_
_entity_poly.entity_id
_entity_poly.type
_entity_poly.pdbx_seq_one_letter_code
_entity_poly.pdbx_strand_id
1 'polypeptide(L)' 'MREHQAQILRLLPDNGGTAWEVSLALFPDTDDVHRFLAVSESVAHLDYLNLENKLALEVSDNREIYRKVD' A
#
# COMPACT_ATOMS: atom_id res chain seq x y z
N MET A 1 -6.47 1.48 -14.02
CA MET A 1 -7.15 0.92 -12.83
C MET A 1 -6.68 -0.51 -12.52
N ARG A 2 -6.95 -1.56 -13.34
CA ARG A 2 -6.57 -2.95 -12.99
C ARG A 2 -5.06 -3.25 -12.99
N GLU A 3 -4.29 -2.65 -13.90
CA GLU A 3 -2.84 -2.92 -13.99
C GLU A 3 -2.08 -2.46 -12.74
N HIS A 4 -2.48 -1.33 -12.15
CA HIS A 4 -1.87 -0.81 -10.91
C HIS A 4 -2.10 -1.74 -9.71
N GLN A 5 -3.26 -2.40 -9.62
CA GLN A 5 -3.58 -3.28 -8.49
C GLN A 5 -2.66 -4.50 -8.41
N ALA A 6 -2.36 -5.11 -9.55
CA ALA A 6 -1.44 -6.25 -9.61
C ALA A 6 0.00 -5.84 -9.27
N GLN A 7 0.40 -4.62 -9.63
CA GLN A 7 1.70 -4.07 -9.25
C GLN A 7 1.77 -3.84 -7.74
N ILE A 8 0.74 -3.26 -7.12
CA ILE A 8 0.71 -2.99 -5.68
C ILE A 8 0.82 -4.26 -4.85
N LEU A 9 0.10 -5.32 -5.24
CA LEU A 9 0.23 -6.63 -4.60
C LEU A 9 1.65 -7.19 -4.70
N ARG A 10 2.39 -6.93 -5.78
CA ARG A 10 3.79 -7.37 -5.93
C ARG A 10 4.77 -6.54 -5.10
N LEU A 11 4.45 -5.28 -4.83
CA LEU A 11 5.30 -4.37 -4.04
C LEU A 11 5.18 -4.63 -2.54
N LEU A 12 4.08 -5.24 -2.09
CA LEU A 12 3.89 -5.64 -0.71
C LEU A 12 4.84 -6.78 -0.32
N PRO A 13 5.68 -6.59 0.71
CA PRO A 13 6.47 -7.67 1.31
C PRO A 13 5.59 -8.82 1.79
N ASP A 14 6.12 -10.03 1.81
CA ASP A 14 5.36 -11.22 2.23
C ASP A 14 4.98 -11.19 3.72
N ASN A 15 5.74 -10.47 4.55
CA ASN A 15 5.41 -10.21 5.95
C ASN A 15 4.46 -9.02 6.15
N GLY A 16 4.02 -8.36 5.08
CA GLY A 16 3.20 -7.16 5.09
C GLY A 16 4.00 -5.87 5.04
N GLY A 17 3.32 -4.76 4.76
CA GLY A 17 3.91 -3.44 4.64
C GLY A 17 2.92 -2.32 4.89
N THR A 18 3.46 -1.14 5.15
CA THR A 18 2.71 0.09 5.40
C THR A 18 2.42 0.82 4.08
N ALA A 19 1.41 1.70 4.09
CA ALA A 19 1.14 2.57 2.95
C ALA A 19 2.33 3.50 2.62
N TRP A 20 3.14 3.86 3.61
CA TRP A 20 4.36 4.63 3.42
C TRP A 20 5.37 3.87 2.54
N GLU A 21 5.69 2.63 2.91
CA GLU A 21 6.66 1.80 2.18
C GLU A 21 6.18 1.52 0.75
N VAL A 22 4.89 1.24 0.58
CA VAL A 22 4.27 1.05 -0.75
C VAL A 22 4.37 2.35 -1.57
N SER A 23 4.17 3.52 -0.96
CA SER A 23 4.28 4.81 -1.68
C SER A 23 5.70 5.11 -2.16
N LEU A 24 6.73 4.68 -1.41
CA LEU A 24 8.12 4.85 -1.82
C LEU A 24 8.43 3.97 -3.04
N ALA A 25 7.84 2.78 -3.12
CA ALA A 25 8.02 1.86 -4.23
C ALA A 25 7.20 2.24 -5.48
N LEU A 26 5.97 2.75 -5.29
CA LEU A 26 5.11 3.22 -6.39
C LEU A 26 5.58 4.54 -6.99
N PHE A 27 6.06 5.44 -6.15
CA PHE A 27 6.40 6.81 -6.51
C PHE A 27 7.82 7.17 -6.01
N PRO A 28 8.86 6.54 -6.60
CA PRO A 28 10.24 6.71 -6.14
C PRO A 28 10.77 8.13 -6.39
N ASP A 29 10.36 8.77 -7.47
CA ASP A 29 10.87 10.09 -7.90
C ASP A 29 10.00 11.27 -7.44
N THR A 30 9.06 11.01 -6.53
CA THR A 30 8.18 12.05 -5.98
C THR A 30 8.92 12.91 -4.96
N ASP A 31 8.91 14.23 -5.20
CA ASP A 31 9.40 15.25 -4.27
C ASP A 31 8.59 15.30 -2.95
N ASP A 32 9.12 16.00 -1.97
CA ASP A 32 8.52 16.09 -0.64
C ASP A 32 7.13 16.74 -0.66
N VAL A 33 6.86 17.63 -1.62
CA VAL A 33 5.56 18.32 -1.74
C VAL A 33 4.48 17.35 -2.16
N HIS A 34 4.76 16.47 -3.13
CA HIS A 34 3.82 15.50 -3.63
C HIS A 34 3.80 14.19 -2.81
N ARG A 35 4.71 14.02 -1.86
CA ARG A 35 4.78 12.82 -1.00
C ARG A 35 3.48 12.57 -0.24
N PHE A 36 2.81 13.63 0.22
CA PHE A 36 1.50 13.50 0.88
C PHE A 36 0.45 12.85 -0.04
N LEU A 37 0.39 13.27 -1.30
CA LEU A 37 -0.53 12.70 -2.29
C LEU A 37 -0.15 11.26 -2.63
N ALA A 38 1.13 10.97 -2.81
CA ALA A 38 1.62 9.61 -3.08
C ALA A 38 1.24 8.61 -1.97
N VAL A 39 1.35 9.02 -0.70
CA VAL A 39 0.92 8.21 0.44
C VAL A 39 -0.60 8.03 0.43
N SER A 40 -1.36 9.11 0.22
CA SER A 40 -2.83 9.07 0.20
C SER A 40 -3.37 8.16 -0.92
N GLU A 41 -2.75 8.18 -2.10
CA GLU A 41 -3.10 7.28 -3.21
C GLU A 41 -2.74 5.82 -2.91
N SER A 42 -1.61 5.61 -2.22
CA SER A 42 -1.21 4.27 -1.76
C SER A 42 -2.22 3.71 -0.74
N VAL A 43 -2.67 4.52 0.23
CA VAL A 43 -3.75 4.14 1.17
C VAL A 43 -5.01 3.77 0.41
N ALA A 44 -5.47 4.61 -0.52
CA ALA A 44 -6.68 4.35 -1.28
C ALA A 44 -6.63 3.01 -2.05
N HIS A 45 -5.48 2.68 -2.63
CA HIS A 45 -5.30 1.40 -3.31
C HIS A 45 -5.26 0.20 -2.36
N LEU A 46 -4.58 0.33 -1.22
CA LEU A 46 -4.48 -0.73 -0.23
C LEU A 46 -5.83 -1.01 0.43
N ASP A 47 -6.58 0.04 0.77
CA ASP A 47 -7.94 -0.06 1.29
C ASP A 47 -8.87 -0.73 0.28
N TYR A 48 -8.77 -0.37 -1.00
CA TYR A 48 -9.53 -1.04 -2.05
C TYR A 48 -9.22 -2.54 -2.12
N LEU A 49 -7.94 -2.93 -2.04
CA LEU A 49 -7.53 -4.33 -2.05
C LEU A 49 -7.97 -5.08 -0.77
N ASN A 50 -8.01 -4.41 0.36
CA ASN A 50 -8.56 -4.94 1.61
C ASN A 50 -10.08 -5.16 1.50
N LEU A 51 -10.83 -4.21 0.92
CA LEU A 51 -12.26 -4.35 0.64
C LEU A 51 -12.57 -5.51 -0.31
N GLU A 52 -11.66 -5.80 -1.25
CA GLU A 52 -11.72 -6.95 -2.16
C GLU A 52 -11.25 -8.27 -1.51
N ASN A 53 -10.96 -8.29 -0.21
CA ASN A 53 -10.44 -9.43 0.56
C ASN A 53 -9.11 -10.01 0.03
N LYS A 54 -8.32 -9.19 -0.68
CA LYS A 54 -6.98 -9.59 -1.16
C LYS A 54 -5.89 -9.27 -0.15
N LEU A 55 -6.15 -8.28 0.70
CA LEU A 55 -5.29 -7.90 1.81
C LEU A 55 -6.06 -7.98 3.13
N ALA A 56 -5.34 -8.28 4.20
CA ALA A 56 -5.77 -8.08 5.57
C ALA A 56 -5.07 -6.83 6.13
N LEU A 57 -5.81 -6.01 6.87
CA LEU A 57 -5.27 -4.90 7.62
C LEU A 57 -5.10 -5.28 9.09
N GLU A 58 -3.89 -5.10 9.61
CA GLU A 58 -3.57 -5.27 11.02
C GLU A 58 -2.99 -3.98 11.61
N VAL A 59 -3.20 -3.78 12.90
CA VAL A 59 -2.60 -2.67 13.64
C VAL A 59 -1.55 -3.23 14.59
N SER A 60 -0.29 -2.81 14.41
CA SER A 60 0.86 -3.21 15.24
C SER A 60 1.71 -2.00 15.56
N ASP A 61 2.09 -1.82 16.83
CA ASP A 61 2.87 -0.67 17.31
C ASP A 61 2.32 0.69 16.83
N ASN A 62 0.98 0.81 16.83
CA ASN A 62 0.26 2.00 16.39
C ASN A 62 0.47 2.35 14.91
N ARG A 63 0.77 1.34 14.08
CA ARG A 63 0.91 1.43 12.62
C ARG A 63 -0.01 0.42 11.94
N GLU A 64 -0.55 0.84 10.80
CA GLU A 64 -1.32 -0.01 9.90
C GLU A 64 -0.37 -0.83 9.01
N ILE A 65 -0.53 -2.15 9.05
CA ILE A 65 0.22 -3.11 8.24
C ILE A 65 -0.77 -3.89 7.38
N TYR A 66 -0.62 -3.75 6.07
CA TYR A 66 -1.38 -4.54 5.09
C TYR A 66 -0.61 -5.83 4.79
N ARG A 67 -1.28 -6.97 4.80
CA ARG A 67 -0.70 -8.29 4.46
C ARG A 67 -1.51 -8.97 3.36
N LYS A 68 -0.87 -9.78 2.53
CA LYS A 68 -1.57 -10.65 1.57
C LYS A 68 -2.37 -11.68 2.34
N VAL A 69 -3.61 -11.90 1.92
CA VAL A 69 -4.42 -13.04 2.38
C VAL A 69 -4.03 -14.25 1.53
N ASP A 70 -3.68 -15.37 2.17
CA ASP A 70 -3.39 -16.65 1.51
C ASP A 70 -4.62 -17.24 0.81
#